data_AF-A0A7V9UC14-F1
#
_entry.id   AF-A0A7V9UC14-F1
#
_cell.length_a   1.000
_cell.length_b   1.000
_cell.length_c   1.000
_cell.angle_alpha   90.00
_cell.angle_beta   90.00
_cell.angle_gamma   90.00
#
_symmetry.space_group_name_H-M   'P 1'
#
loop_
_entity.id
_entity.type
_entity.pdbx_description
1 polymer ?
#
loop_
_entity_poly.entity_id
_entity_poly.type
_entity_poly.pdbx_seq_one_letter_code
_entity_poly.pdbx_strand_id
1 'polypeptide(L)'
;MTTAEVMAGLDLAQTEVNRAQRALLRAILHCDLRRTYLQDDCRDTAHWVSLRLGVNLWKARRLVTCAAALEELPVAEAAFLGGLLSLDKLVELTRLATPETETELLTWARRVAIATIRDRADEARRIPQGAVKDAEQRRSFGWWWSDDHTTMHLEGSLPAAEGAKVARAIDRLAERMAVAPGSEGDRTGTLDARRADALVALAAEVISQDPDPDRATVVVHADLAMLLGAEVNGVFEGGRPLSAEEIAMLVCDSRLQTVFEEGGLVTGIGSAGRLISPNLRRALERRDRFRCTFPGCGRQAHLHAHHIVPWPLGPTDLDNLALVCSFHHRLIHKGGWHIVIKDGMTDWFRPDWTPYIPRPGPLAATG
;
A
#
# COMPACT_ATOMS: atom_id res chain seq x y z
N MET A 1 6.25 -5.87 -45.00
CA MET A 1 6.16 -4.47 -44.52
C MET A 1 7.49 -4.08 -43.90
N THR A 2 8.10 -3.01 -44.37
CA THR A 2 9.32 -2.43 -43.77
C THR A 2 8.97 -1.71 -42.47
N THR A 3 9.94 -1.47 -41.60
CA THR A 3 9.74 -0.67 -40.38
C THR A 3 9.19 0.72 -40.71
N ALA A 4 9.63 1.33 -41.81
CA ALA A 4 9.13 2.64 -42.26
C ALA A 4 7.64 2.58 -42.65
N GLU A 5 7.20 1.52 -43.33
CA GLU A 5 5.79 1.32 -43.69
C GLU A 5 4.92 1.08 -42.45
N VAL A 6 5.41 0.35 -41.44
CA VAL A 6 4.72 0.16 -40.15
C VAL A 6 4.53 1.50 -39.43
N MET A 7 5.59 2.29 -39.33
CA MET A 7 5.55 3.59 -38.65
C MET A 7 4.62 4.57 -39.37
N ALA A 8 4.71 4.67 -40.70
CA ALA A 8 3.82 5.52 -41.49
C ALA A 8 2.34 5.10 -41.35
N GLY A 9 2.06 3.80 -41.31
CA GLY A 9 0.71 3.28 -41.07
C GLY A 9 0.19 3.64 -39.68
N LEU A 10 1.04 3.56 -38.65
CA LEU A 10 0.68 3.95 -37.29
C LEU A 10 0.36 5.46 -37.19
N ASP A 11 1.20 6.32 -37.78
CA ASP A 11 1.02 7.76 -37.77
C ASP A 11 -0.25 8.20 -38.51
N LEU A 12 -0.56 7.53 -39.63
CA LEU A 12 -1.80 7.76 -40.39
C LEU A 12 -3.03 7.35 -39.58
N ALA A 13 -3.02 6.17 -38.98
CA ALA A 13 -4.11 5.71 -38.11
C ALA A 13 -4.32 6.65 -36.90
N GLN A 14 -3.24 7.13 -36.28
CA GLN A 14 -3.32 8.09 -35.19
C GLN A 14 -3.98 9.41 -35.63
N THR A 15 -3.66 9.88 -36.83
CA THR A 15 -4.26 11.09 -37.41
C THR A 15 -5.77 10.92 -37.61
N GLU A 16 -6.22 9.76 -38.10
CA GLU A 16 -7.65 9.45 -38.25
C GLU A 16 -8.38 9.39 -36.90
N VAL A 17 -7.77 8.72 -35.91
CA VAL A 17 -8.29 8.65 -34.53
C VAL A 17 -8.41 10.06 -33.93
N ASN A 18 -7.41 10.92 -34.13
CA ASN A 18 -7.43 12.29 -33.62
C ASN A 18 -8.58 13.10 -34.25
N ARG A 19 -8.84 12.95 -35.55
CA ARG A 19 -9.97 13.62 -36.21
C ARG A 19 -11.32 13.18 -35.61
N ALA A 20 -11.51 11.88 -35.39
CA ALA A 20 -12.71 11.36 -34.75
C ALA A 20 -12.85 11.86 -33.29
N GLN A 21 -11.75 11.89 -32.54
CA GLN A 21 -11.73 12.43 -31.18
C GLN A 21 -12.01 13.94 -31.14
N ARG A 22 -11.55 14.74 -32.11
CA ARG A 22 -11.94 16.16 -32.17
C ARG A 22 -13.42 16.32 -32.49
N ALA A 23 -13.99 15.49 -33.36
CA ALA A 23 -15.44 15.50 -33.62
C ALA A 23 -16.23 15.20 -32.33
N LEU A 24 -15.77 14.25 -31.51
CA LEU A 24 -16.32 13.98 -30.18
C LEU A 24 -16.22 15.20 -29.25
N LEU A 25 -15.04 15.84 -29.16
CA LEU A 25 -14.85 17.04 -28.33
C LEU A 25 -15.78 18.19 -28.77
N ARG A 26 -15.97 18.41 -30.08
CA ARG A 26 -16.92 19.41 -30.60
C ARG A 26 -18.36 19.08 -30.20
N ALA A 27 -18.76 17.80 -30.26
CA ALA A 27 -20.08 17.38 -29.79
C ALA A 27 -20.26 17.63 -28.28
N ILE A 28 -19.24 17.34 -27.47
CA ILE A 28 -19.24 17.61 -26.03
C ILE A 28 -19.41 19.12 -25.76
N LEU A 29 -18.64 19.98 -26.44
CA LEU A 29 -18.76 21.42 -26.30
C LEU A 29 -20.16 21.92 -26.69
N HIS A 30 -20.70 21.40 -27.78
CA HIS A 30 -22.04 21.77 -28.24
C HIS A 30 -23.14 21.35 -27.25
N CYS A 31 -23.01 20.17 -26.65
CA CYS A 31 -23.89 19.72 -25.57
C CYS A 31 -23.80 20.64 -24.34
N ASP A 32 -22.59 21.12 -24.01
CA ASP A 32 -22.37 22.06 -22.90
C ASP A 32 -23.06 23.41 -23.17
N LEU A 33 -22.80 24.01 -24.33
CA LEU A 33 -23.39 25.28 -24.75
C LEU A 33 -24.91 25.23 -24.81
N ARG A 34 -25.49 24.10 -25.24
CA ARG A 34 -26.95 23.90 -25.31
C ARG A 34 -27.55 23.37 -24.02
N ARG A 35 -26.75 23.06 -23.01
CA ARG A 35 -27.17 22.43 -21.75
C ARG A 35 -28.01 21.18 -21.97
N THR A 36 -27.68 20.38 -22.98
CA THR A 36 -28.43 19.15 -23.35
C THR A 36 -28.47 18.14 -22.20
N TYR A 37 -27.47 18.18 -21.32
CA TYR A 37 -27.38 17.34 -20.12
C TYR A 37 -28.59 17.48 -19.17
N LEU A 38 -29.33 18.59 -19.21
CA LEU A 38 -30.53 18.78 -18.40
C LEU A 38 -31.69 17.85 -18.81
N GLN A 39 -31.70 17.34 -20.05
CA GLN A 39 -32.74 16.42 -20.52
C GLN A 39 -32.68 15.06 -19.82
N ASP A 40 -31.49 14.68 -19.34
CA ASP A 40 -31.24 13.44 -18.60
C ASP A 40 -30.98 13.71 -17.11
N ASP A 41 -31.50 14.83 -16.59
CA ASP A 41 -31.36 15.27 -15.18
C ASP A 41 -29.91 15.27 -14.64
N CYS A 42 -28.94 15.49 -15.52
CA CYS A 42 -27.54 15.56 -15.13
C CYS A 42 -27.19 16.92 -14.53
N ARG A 43 -26.28 16.92 -13.54
CA ARG A 43 -25.86 18.14 -12.84
C ARG A 43 -25.04 19.10 -13.72
N ASP A 44 -24.22 18.54 -14.61
CA ASP A 44 -23.36 19.25 -15.54
C ASP A 44 -23.03 18.35 -16.75
N THR A 45 -22.37 18.92 -17.77
CA THR A 45 -21.98 18.18 -18.97
C THR A 45 -21.01 17.04 -18.66
N ALA A 46 -20.15 17.17 -17.66
CA ALA A 46 -19.21 16.11 -17.31
C ALA A 46 -19.92 14.88 -16.72
N HIS A 47 -20.96 15.08 -15.91
CA HIS A 47 -21.83 14.01 -15.41
C HIS A 47 -22.51 13.29 -16.57
N TRP A 48 -23.05 14.04 -17.52
CA TRP A 48 -23.71 13.49 -18.71
C TRP A 48 -22.75 12.71 -19.62
N VAL A 49 -21.58 13.27 -19.91
CA VAL A 49 -20.52 12.62 -20.71
C VAL A 49 -20.04 11.33 -20.02
N SER A 50 -19.91 11.34 -18.70
CA SER A 50 -19.54 10.16 -17.92
C SER A 50 -20.52 9.00 -18.13
N LEU A 51 -21.82 9.28 -18.04
CA LEU A 51 -22.87 8.28 -18.30
C LEU A 51 -22.93 7.86 -19.77
N ARG A 52 -22.90 8.83 -20.69
CA ARG A 52 -23.09 8.58 -22.13
C ARG A 52 -21.95 7.79 -22.76
N LEU A 53 -20.71 8.02 -22.31
CA LEU A 53 -19.50 7.40 -22.87
C LEU A 53 -18.92 6.29 -21.98
N GLY A 54 -19.49 6.02 -20.81
CA GLY A 54 -19.00 5.02 -19.87
C GLY A 54 -17.60 5.31 -19.31
N VAL A 55 -17.23 6.60 -19.23
CA VAL A 55 -15.93 7.03 -18.69
C VAL A 55 -16.10 7.56 -17.27
N ASN A 56 -15.07 7.45 -16.43
CA ASN A 56 -15.12 8.02 -15.09
C ASN A 56 -15.26 9.55 -15.14
N LEU A 57 -15.83 10.13 -14.07
CA LEU A 57 -16.14 11.56 -14.00
C LEU A 57 -14.89 12.45 -14.12
N TRP A 58 -13.74 11.98 -13.66
CA TRP A 58 -12.47 12.69 -13.83
C TRP A 58 -12.12 12.86 -15.32
N LYS A 59 -12.19 11.78 -16.10
CA LYS A 59 -11.93 11.79 -17.54
C LYS A 59 -12.96 12.63 -18.27
N ALA A 60 -14.23 12.52 -17.91
CA ALA A 60 -15.30 13.34 -18.50
C ALA A 60 -15.04 14.85 -18.31
N ARG A 61 -14.70 15.28 -17.09
CA ARG A 61 -14.35 16.69 -16.81
C ARG A 61 -13.18 17.16 -17.66
N ARG A 62 -12.15 16.32 -17.81
CA ARG A 62 -10.97 16.64 -18.61
C ARG A 62 -11.31 16.82 -20.09
N LEU A 63 -12.17 15.98 -20.64
CA LEU A 63 -12.66 16.12 -22.01
C LEU A 63 -13.49 17.39 -22.20
N VAL A 64 -14.39 17.72 -21.26
CA VAL A 64 -15.19 18.97 -21.31
C VAL A 64 -14.29 20.21 -21.28
N THR A 65 -13.32 20.27 -20.35
CA THR A 65 -12.38 21.39 -20.27
C THR A 65 -11.52 21.50 -21.53
N CYS A 66 -10.99 20.39 -22.03
CA CYS A 66 -10.21 20.37 -23.27
C CYS A 66 -11.05 20.82 -24.47
N ALA A 67 -12.30 20.37 -24.58
CA ALA A 67 -13.20 20.74 -25.66
C ALA A 67 -13.43 22.25 -25.74
N ALA A 68 -13.67 22.90 -24.60
CA ALA A 68 -13.86 24.34 -24.50
C ALA A 68 -12.55 25.12 -24.76
N ALA A 69 -11.42 24.65 -24.22
CA ALA A 69 -10.13 25.33 -24.39
C ALA A 69 -9.69 25.39 -25.87
N LEU A 70 -10.02 24.38 -26.68
CA LEU A 70 -9.64 24.34 -28.09
C LEU A 70 -10.29 25.43 -28.96
N GLU A 71 -11.34 26.11 -28.48
CA GLU A 71 -11.92 27.24 -29.22
C GLU A 71 -10.96 28.44 -29.30
N GLU A 72 -10.04 28.54 -28.33
CA GLU A 72 -9.05 29.61 -28.24
C GLU A 72 -7.63 29.12 -28.57
N LEU A 73 -7.44 27.84 -28.89
CA LEU A 73 -6.11 27.21 -29.07
C LEU A 73 -5.97 26.56 -30.46
N PRO A 74 -5.99 27.36 -31.54
CA PRO A 74 -5.97 26.85 -32.90
C PRO A 74 -4.67 26.14 -33.28
N VAL A 75 -3.51 26.54 -32.73
CA VAL A 75 -2.23 25.85 -33.02
C VAL A 75 -2.21 24.48 -32.36
N ALA A 76 -2.72 24.35 -31.13
CA ALA A 76 -2.86 23.06 -30.47
C ALA A 76 -3.86 22.15 -31.20
N GLU A 77 -5.01 22.68 -31.66
CA GLU A 77 -5.98 21.92 -32.46
C GLU A 77 -5.36 21.43 -33.77
N ALA A 78 -4.66 22.30 -34.51
CA ALA A 78 -4.01 21.93 -35.77
C ALA A 78 -2.95 20.84 -35.57
N ALA A 79 -2.14 20.95 -34.51
CA ALA A 79 -1.14 19.94 -34.18
C ALA A 79 -1.77 18.58 -33.82
N PHE A 80 -2.87 18.59 -33.06
CA PHE A 80 -3.63 17.38 -32.77
C PHE A 80 -4.21 16.75 -34.03
N LEU A 81 -4.89 17.53 -34.88
CA LEU A 81 -5.46 17.05 -36.14
C LEU A 81 -4.41 16.56 -37.15
N GLY A 82 -3.16 17.02 -37.03
CA GLY A 82 -2.01 16.56 -37.80
C GLY A 82 -1.25 15.38 -37.20
N GLY A 83 -1.75 14.77 -36.12
CA GLY A 83 -1.11 13.60 -35.49
C GLY A 83 0.10 13.91 -34.61
N LEU A 84 0.45 15.19 -34.39
CA LEU A 84 1.63 15.58 -33.61
C LEU A 84 1.44 15.46 -32.10
N LEU A 85 0.19 15.33 -31.64
CA LEU A 85 -0.18 15.10 -30.24
C LEU A 85 -1.20 13.96 -30.16
N SER A 86 -1.11 13.14 -29.12
CA SER A 86 -2.21 12.27 -28.71
C SER A 86 -3.25 13.06 -27.92
N LEU A 87 -4.47 12.53 -27.79
CA LEU A 87 -5.52 13.13 -26.96
C LEU A 87 -5.07 13.31 -25.52
N ASP A 88 -4.35 12.34 -24.97
CA ASP A 88 -3.89 12.40 -23.58
C ASP A 88 -2.89 13.55 -23.37
N LYS A 89 -1.98 13.79 -24.33
CA LYS A 89 -1.10 14.96 -24.27
C LYS A 89 -1.87 16.27 -24.44
N LEU A 90 -2.83 16.30 -25.37
CA LEU A 90 -3.64 17.50 -25.65
C LEU A 90 -4.41 17.94 -24.40
N VAL A 91 -5.10 17.01 -23.75
CA VAL A 91 -5.91 17.25 -22.55
C VAL A 91 -5.09 17.86 -21.41
N GLU A 92 -3.84 17.44 -21.23
CA GLU A 92 -2.96 18.03 -20.21
C GLU A 92 -2.40 19.38 -20.68
N LEU A 93 -2.05 19.52 -21.96
CA LEU A 93 -1.51 20.75 -22.54
C LEU A 93 -2.51 21.91 -22.48
N THR A 94 -3.80 21.66 -22.75
CA THR A 94 -4.86 22.68 -22.73
C THR A 94 -5.12 23.27 -21.35
N ARG A 95 -4.54 22.70 -20.29
CA ARG A 95 -4.59 23.26 -18.92
C ARG A 95 -3.59 24.39 -18.69
N LEU A 96 -2.56 24.45 -19.54
CA LEU A 96 -1.43 25.37 -19.48
C LEU A 96 -1.47 26.40 -20.59
N ALA A 97 -1.86 25.96 -21.78
CA ALA A 97 -1.78 26.75 -22.99
C ALA A 97 -2.79 27.90 -23.01
N THR A 98 -2.30 29.06 -23.41
CA THR A 98 -3.07 30.24 -23.81
C THR A 98 -2.77 30.55 -25.28
N PRO A 99 -3.56 31.39 -25.96
CA PRO A 99 -3.27 31.78 -27.35
C PRO A 99 -1.84 32.30 -27.56
N GLU A 100 -1.28 32.99 -26.56
CA GLU A 100 0.06 33.56 -26.62
C GLU A 100 1.16 32.52 -26.39
N THR A 101 0.86 31.43 -25.67
CA THR A 101 1.86 30.45 -25.19
C THR A 101 1.78 29.10 -25.89
N GLU A 102 0.71 28.82 -26.65
CA GLU A 102 0.45 27.50 -27.23
C GLU A 102 1.56 27.00 -28.16
N THR A 103 2.21 27.89 -28.92
CA THR A 103 3.28 27.52 -29.85
C THR A 103 4.54 27.03 -29.12
N GLU A 104 4.93 27.73 -28.06
CA GLU A 104 6.09 27.35 -27.24
C GLU A 104 5.81 26.07 -26.47
N LEU A 105 4.64 26.00 -25.83
CA LEU A 105 4.22 24.84 -25.05
C LEU A 105 4.06 23.59 -25.92
N LEU A 106 3.54 23.70 -27.14
CA LEU A 106 3.48 22.61 -28.11
C LEU A 106 4.88 22.08 -28.46
N THR A 107 5.83 22.99 -28.73
CA THR A 107 7.21 22.63 -29.07
C THR A 107 7.86 21.81 -27.96
N TRP A 108 7.62 22.21 -26.71
CA TRP A 108 8.07 21.48 -25.53
C TRP A 108 7.32 20.14 -25.34
N ALA A 109 6.00 20.14 -25.41
CA ALA A 109 5.14 18.97 -25.17
C ALA A 109 5.43 17.79 -26.11
N ARG A 110 5.91 18.08 -27.33
CA ARG A 110 6.34 17.05 -28.30
C ARG A 110 7.57 16.27 -27.85
N ARG A 111 8.42 16.84 -26.98
CA ARG A 111 9.71 16.26 -26.59
C ARG A 111 9.69 15.57 -25.23
N VAL A 112 8.60 15.71 -24.47
CA VAL A 112 8.49 15.18 -23.10
C VAL A 112 7.41 14.10 -22.99
N ALA A 113 7.49 13.31 -21.92
CA ALA A 113 6.44 12.36 -21.56
C ALA A 113 5.18 13.10 -21.08
N ILE A 114 4.02 12.43 -21.17
CA ILE A 114 2.76 12.98 -20.68
C ILE A 114 2.81 13.33 -19.19
N ALA A 115 3.49 12.52 -18.37
CA ALA A 115 3.65 12.77 -16.94
C ALA A 115 4.27 14.14 -16.69
N THR A 116 5.30 14.52 -17.44
CA THR A 116 5.95 15.84 -17.33
C THR A 116 5.01 16.99 -17.68
N ILE A 117 4.10 16.81 -18.66
CA ILE A 117 3.08 17.81 -18.99
C ILE A 117 2.08 17.94 -17.84
N ARG A 118 1.62 16.81 -17.31
CA ARG A 118 0.69 16.76 -16.18
C ARG A 118 1.29 17.43 -14.94
N ASP A 119 2.54 17.12 -14.58
CA ASP A 119 3.22 17.68 -13.41
C ASP A 119 3.28 19.21 -13.51
N ARG A 120 3.73 19.73 -14.66
CA ARG A 120 3.75 21.19 -14.90
C ARG A 120 2.34 21.80 -14.85
N ALA A 121 1.34 21.11 -15.38
CA ALA A 121 -0.06 21.55 -15.34
C ALA A 121 -0.66 21.51 -13.94
N ASP A 122 -0.18 20.62 -13.07
CA ASP A 122 -0.56 20.55 -11.67
C ASP A 122 0.14 21.64 -10.85
N GLU A 123 1.41 21.94 -11.12
CA GLU A 123 2.16 23.06 -10.52
C GLU A 123 1.57 24.43 -10.86
N ALA A 124 1.20 24.64 -12.12
CA ALA A 124 0.60 25.89 -12.58
C ALA A 124 -0.83 26.10 -12.08
N ARG A 125 -1.48 25.05 -11.55
CA ARG A 125 -2.86 25.11 -11.09
C ARG A 125 -2.95 26.02 -9.88
N ARG A 126 -3.58 27.18 -10.04
CA ARG A 126 -3.98 28.03 -8.91
C ARG A 126 -4.98 27.28 -8.05
N ILE A 127 -4.62 27.07 -6.78
CA ILE A 127 -5.53 26.54 -5.77
C ILE A 127 -6.53 27.65 -5.43
N PRO A 128 -7.85 27.47 -5.66
CA PRO A 128 -8.84 28.50 -5.36
C PRO A 128 -8.78 28.95 -3.91
N GLN A 129 -9.06 30.22 -3.66
CA GLN A 129 -9.17 30.75 -2.29
C GLN A 129 -10.25 29.97 -1.55
N GLY A 130 -9.91 29.43 -0.38
CA GLY A 130 -10.81 28.57 0.40
C GLY A 130 -10.65 27.07 0.15
N ALA A 131 -10.04 26.62 -0.95
CA ALA A 131 -9.91 25.19 -1.25
C ALA A 131 -9.09 24.41 -0.20
N VAL A 132 -8.10 25.06 0.43
CA VAL A 132 -7.37 24.48 1.58
C VAL A 132 -8.30 24.31 2.77
N LYS A 133 -9.12 25.33 3.09
CA LYS A 133 -10.09 25.29 4.18
C LYS A 133 -11.19 24.25 3.94
N ASP A 134 -11.62 24.08 2.69
CA ASP A 134 -12.57 23.05 2.28
C ASP A 134 -11.96 21.65 2.40
N ALA A 135 -10.71 21.47 1.97
CA ALA A 135 -9.99 20.21 2.13
C ALA A 135 -9.80 19.85 3.62
N GLU A 136 -9.50 20.85 4.46
CA GLU A 136 -9.45 20.70 5.91
C GLU A 136 -10.80 20.26 6.49
N GLN A 137 -11.90 20.87 6.08
CA GLN A 137 -13.24 20.51 6.55
C GLN A 137 -13.70 19.13 6.07
N ARG A 138 -13.23 18.70 4.90
CA ARG A 138 -13.58 17.41 4.29
C ARG A 138 -12.62 16.28 4.67
N ARG A 139 -11.59 16.56 5.47
CA ARG A 139 -10.65 15.53 5.88
C ARG A 139 -11.41 14.41 6.59
N SER A 140 -11.19 13.19 6.16
CA SER A 140 -11.87 12.01 6.68
C SER A 140 -10.91 10.84 6.66
N PHE A 141 -11.08 9.93 7.61
CA PHE A 141 -10.40 8.66 7.60
C PHE A 141 -11.33 7.64 8.24
N GLY A 142 -11.61 6.57 7.51
CA GLY A 142 -12.48 5.49 7.93
C GLY A 142 -11.87 4.15 7.56
N TRP A 143 -12.32 3.11 8.24
CA TRP A 143 -11.93 1.74 7.93
C TRP A 143 -13.12 0.82 8.14
N TRP A 144 -13.10 -0.28 7.41
CA TRP A 144 -14.06 -1.37 7.52
C TRP A 144 -13.34 -2.69 7.29
N TRP A 145 -14.01 -3.79 7.60
CA TRP A 145 -13.48 -5.12 7.36
C TRP A 145 -14.22 -5.74 6.18
N SER A 146 -13.55 -6.60 5.42
CA SER A 146 -14.21 -7.48 4.45
C SER A 146 -15.27 -8.35 5.13
N ASP A 147 -16.23 -8.87 4.35
CA ASP A 147 -17.34 -9.70 4.88
C ASP A 147 -16.85 -10.97 5.59
N ASP A 148 -15.70 -11.49 5.16
CA ASP A 148 -15.01 -12.63 5.78
C ASP A 148 -14.12 -12.23 6.98
N HIS A 149 -14.02 -10.93 7.26
CA HIS A 149 -13.19 -10.31 8.31
C HIS A 149 -11.68 -10.57 8.22
N THR A 150 -11.18 -11.07 7.09
CA THR A 150 -9.75 -11.38 6.92
C THR A 150 -8.92 -10.15 6.56
N THR A 151 -9.56 -9.11 6.01
CA THR A 151 -8.87 -7.93 5.47
C THR A 151 -9.49 -6.65 6.02
N MET A 152 -8.66 -5.78 6.60
CA MET A 152 -9.06 -4.41 6.92
C MET A 152 -8.85 -3.51 5.70
N HIS A 153 -9.92 -2.85 5.27
CA HIS A 153 -9.89 -1.79 4.28
C HIS A 153 -9.88 -0.44 4.97
N LEU A 154 -9.15 0.51 4.41
CA LEU A 154 -9.05 1.87 4.90
C LEU A 154 -9.21 2.85 3.75
N GLU A 155 -9.92 3.94 4.00
CA GLU A 155 -10.07 5.04 3.06
C GLU A 155 -9.97 6.37 3.77
N GLY A 156 -9.49 7.39 3.07
CA GLY A 156 -9.47 8.73 3.63
C GLY A 156 -9.07 9.80 2.65
N SER A 157 -9.37 11.03 3.05
CA SER A 157 -9.00 12.25 2.36
C SER A 157 -8.22 13.12 3.32
N LEU A 158 -7.00 13.50 2.92
CA LEU A 158 -6.14 14.41 3.67
C LEU A 158 -5.91 15.68 2.87
N PRO A 159 -5.78 16.85 3.53
CA PRO A 159 -5.23 18.03 2.88
C PRO A 159 -3.84 17.71 2.29
N ALA A 160 -3.50 18.36 1.17
CA ALA A 160 -2.35 17.96 0.36
C ALA A 160 -1.02 17.97 1.13
N ALA A 161 -0.82 18.94 2.04
CA ALA A 161 0.42 19.03 2.82
C ALA A 161 0.53 17.89 3.85
N GLU A 162 -0.56 17.52 4.51
CA GLU A 162 -0.66 16.44 5.48
C GLU A 162 -0.53 15.08 4.78
N GLY A 163 -1.22 14.90 3.65
CA GLY A 163 -1.12 13.72 2.82
C GLY A 163 0.30 13.48 2.31
N ALA A 164 1.03 14.53 1.93
CA ALA A 164 2.43 14.43 1.52
C ALA A 164 3.33 13.93 2.65
N LYS A 165 3.10 14.35 3.91
CA LYS A 165 3.84 13.85 5.08
C LYS A 165 3.59 12.36 5.29
N VAL A 166 2.32 11.93 5.25
CA VAL A 166 1.92 10.53 5.42
C VAL A 166 2.51 9.65 4.32
N ALA A 167 2.34 10.03 3.05
CA ALA A 167 2.89 9.30 1.91
C ALA A 167 4.42 9.16 2.02
N ARG A 168 5.12 10.26 2.35
CA ARG A 168 6.58 10.24 2.51
C ARG A 168 7.04 9.34 3.65
N ALA A 169 6.32 9.31 4.76
CA ALA A 169 6.65 8.45 5.90
C ALA A 169 6.50 6.96 5.53
N ILE A 170 5.38 6.60 4.89
CA ILE A 170 5.11 5.23 4.43
C ILE A 170 6.16 4.81 3.39
N ASP A 171 6.40 5.61 2.35
CA ASP A 171 7.37 5.32 1.29
C ASP A 171 8.77 5.09 1.85
N ARG A 172 9.25 6.00 2.70
CA ARG A 172 10.58 5.90 3.30
C ARG A 172 10.76 4.65 4.15
N LEU A 173 9.69 4.19 4.82
CA LEU A 173 9.74 2.97 5.62
C LEU A 173 9.66 1.73 4.74
N ALA A 174 8.81 1.73 3.71
CA ALA A 174 8.66 0.65 2.74
C ALA A 174 9.96 0.40 1.94
N GLU A 175 10.66 1.47 1.56
CA GLU A 175 11.98 1.40 0.90
C GLU A 175 13.04 0.67 1.74
N ARG A 176 12.90 0.68 3.07
CA ARG A 176 13.84 0.04 4.01
C ARG A 176 13.43 -1.39 4.40
N MET A 177 12.30 -1.88 3.92
CA MET A 177 11.85 -3.24 4.20
C MET A 177 12.51 -4.20 3.22
N ALA A 178 13.11 -5.27 3.78
CA ALA A 178 13.73 -6.33 2.98
C ALA A 178 12.68 -7.10 2.19
N VAL A 179 13.05 -7.54 0.99
CA VAL A 179 12.24 -8.42 0.14
C VAL A 179 12.79 -9.84 0.30
N ALA A 180 11.92 -10.84 0.49
CA ALA A 180 12.37 -12.23 0.64
C ALA A 180 13.07 -12.71 -0.64
N PRO A 181 14.23 -13.39 -0.57
CA PRO A 181 14.85 -14.01 -1.73
C PRO A 181 13.86 -14.98 -2.40
N GLY A 182 13.63 -14.84 -3.71
CA GLY A 182 12.66 -15.67 -4.45
C GLY A 182 11.23 -15.12 -4.52
N SER A 183 10.94 -13.97 -3.89
CA SER A 183 9.66 -13.24 -4.06
C SER A 183 9.70 -12.20 -5.20
N GLU A 184 10.73 -12.24 -6.04
CA GLU A 184 10.91 -11.44 -7.26
C GLU A 184 9.89 -11.87 -8.34
N GLY A 185 8.62 -11.53 -8.12
CA GLY A 185 7.49 -11.96 -8.95
C GLY A 185 6.21 -12.24 -8.16
N ASP A 186 6.29 -12.35 -6.83
CA ASP A 186 5.14 -12.53 -5.94
C ASP A 186 4.58 -11.17 -5.45
N ARG A 187 3.27 -11.10 -5.20
CA ARG A 187 2.58 -9.90 -4.70
C ARG A 187 3.20 -9.38 -3.39
N THR A 188 3.78 -10.26 -2.57
CA THR A 188 4.41 -9.93 -1.29
C THR A 188 5.67 -9.06 -1.42
N GLY A 189 6.37 -9.11 -2.56
CA GLY A 189 7.55 -8.27 -2.82
C GLY A 189 7.24 -6.89 -3.42
N THR A 190 5.97 -6.62 -3.76
CA THR A 190 5.57 -5.38 -4.44
C THR A 190 5.77 -4.15 -3.55
N LEU A 191 5.92 -2.97 -4.18
CA LEU A 191 5.97 -1.71 -3.44
C LEU A 191 4.70 -1.49 -2.61
N ASP A 192 3.53 -1.88 -3.14
CA ASP A 192 2.26 -1.70 -2.45
C ASP A 192 2.12 -2.62 -1.22
N ALA A 193 2.58 -3.86 -1.29
CA ALA A 193 2.65 -4.74 -0.12
C ALA A 193 3.57 -4.16 0.97
N ARG A 194 4.75 -3.63 0.58
CA ARG A 194 5.68 -2.98 1.51
C ARG A 194 5.11 -1.68 2.11
N ARG A 195 4.30 -0.93 1.36
CA ARG A 195 3.57 0.24 1.87
C ARG A 195 2.54 -0.16 2.93
N ALA A 196 1.82 -1.26 2.71
CA ALA A 196 0.89 -1.79 3.69
C ALA A 196 1.62 -2.23 4.99
N ASP A 197 2.72 -2.97 4.86
CA ASP A 197 3.54 -3.35 6.01
C ASP A 197 4.16 -2.14 6.73
N ALA A 198 4.57 -1.11 5.98
CA ALA A 198 5.07 0.14 6.54
C ALA A 198 4.00 0.89 7.35
N LEU A 199 2.75 0.92 6.88
CA LEU A 199 1.65 1.51 7.63
C LEU A 199 1.43 0.79 8.98
N VAL A 200 1.43 -0.54 8.97
CA VAL A 200 1.31 -1.35 10.20
C VAL A 200 2.48 -1.08 11.15
N ALA A 201 3.70 -1.00 10.62
CA ALA A 201 4.89 -0.71 11.42
C ALA A 201 4.86 0.70 12.04
N LEU A 202 4.35 1.71 11.33
CA LEU A 202 4.16 3.05 11.88
C LEU A 202 3.16 3.06 13.04
N ALA A 203 2.03 2.36 12.90
CA ALA A 203 1.05 2.24 13.97
C ALA A 203 1.63 1.48 15.19
N ALA A 204 2.33 0.37 14.94
CA ALA A 204 2.97 -0.42 15.98
C ALA A 204 4.04 0.37 16.77
N GLU A 205 4.78 1.27 16.12
CA GLU A 205 5.76 2.14 16.80
C GLU A 205 5.09 3.07 17.80
N VAL A 206 4.04 3.77 17.38
CA VAL A 206 3.29 4.71 18.23
C VAL A 206 2.70 3.96 19.42
N ILE A 207 2.08 2.81 19.16
CA ILE A 207 1.58 1.92 20.21
C ILE A 207 2.72 1.50 21.14
N SER A 208 3.88 1.11 20.64
CA SER A 208 4.97 0.61 21.49
C SER A 208 5.50 1.63 22.49
N GLN A 209 5.44 2.92 22.14
CA GLN A 209 5.94 4.03 22.96
C GLN A 209 4.93 4.56 23.98
N ASP A 210 3.66 4.19 23.84
CA ASP A 210 2.62 4.61 24.79
C ASP A 210 2.81 3.85 26.13
N PRO A 211 2.82 4.56 27.28
CA PRO A 211 3.07 3.94 28.59
C PRO A 211 1.87 3.15 29.14
N ASP A 212 0.68 3.27 28.57
CA ASP A 212 -0.51 2.56 29.04
C ASP A 212 -0.36 1.03 28.79
N PRO A 213 -0.45 0.19 29.83
CA PRO A 213 -0.34 -1.27 29.66
C PRO A 213 -1.42 -1.87 28.75
N ASP A 214 -2.55 -1.19 28.52
CA ASP A 214 -3.67 -1.65 27.70
C ASP A 214 -3.81 -0.91 26.35
N ARG A 215 -2.84 -0.06 26.00
CA ARG A 215 -2.78 0.78 24.78
C ARG A 215 -3.04 0.12 23.43
N ALA A 216 -2.91 -1.21 23.36
CA ALA A 216 -3.25 -2.01 22.19
C ALA A 216 -3.66 -3.41 22.63
N THR A 217 -4.65 -3.50 23.50
CA THR A 217 -5.22 -4.79 23.89
C THR A 217 -6.06 -5.34 22.74
N VAL A 218 -5.49 -6.31 22.03
CA VAL A 218 -6.19 -7.15 21.05
C VAL A 218 -6.74 -8.34 21.83
N VAL A 219 -8.05 -8.34 22.14
CA VAL A 219 -8.69 -9.47 22.83
C VAL A 219 -8.98 -10.57 21.81
N VAL A 220 -8.29 -11.69 21.95
CA VAL A 220 -8.49 -12.90 21.16
C VAL A 220 -9.00 -14.01 22.06
N HIS A 221 -10.16 -14.56 21.74
CA HIS A 221 -10.70 -15.79 22.32
C HIS A 221 -10.23 -16.96 21.47
N ALA A 222 -9.31 -17.76 21.98
CA ALA A 222 -8.84 -18.97 21.29
C ALA A 222 -8.89 -20.16 22.26
N ASP A 223 -9.38 -21.31 21.77
CA ASP A 223 -9.28 -22.56 22.52
C ASP A 223 -7.80 -22.94 22.68
N LEU A 224 -7.43 -23.45 23.86
CA LEU A 224 -6.09 -23.96 24.11
C LEU A 224 -5.71 -25.06 23.11
N ALA A 225 -6.67 -25.89 22.68
CA ALA A 225 -6.46 -26.92 21.66
C ALA A 225 -5.95 -26.35 20.33
N MET A 226 -6.38 -25.13 19.96
CA MET A 226 -5.91 -24.44 18.76
C MET A 226 -4.42 -24.08 18.87
N LEU A 227 -4.00 -23.57 20.02
CA LEU A 227 -2.59 -23.24 20.29
C LEU A 227 -1.69 -24.48 20.39
N LEU A 228 -2.30 -25.65 20.58
CA LEU A 228 -1.64 -26.96 20.54
C LEU A 228 -1.68 -27.61 19.14
N GLY A 229 -2.17 -26.91 18.11
CA GLY A 229 -2.14 -27.35 16.71
C GLY A 229 -3.43 -28.00 16.19
N ALA A 230 -4.56 -27.85 16.88
CA ALA A 230 -5.85 -28.26 16.33
C ALA A 230 -6.34 -27.29 15.24
N GLU A 231 -6.95 -27.83 14.17
CA GLU A 231 -7.59 -27.05 13.10
C GLU A 231 -8.94 -26.47 13.55
N VAL A 232 -8.88 -25.45 14.41
CA VAL A 232 -10.02 -24.66 14.86
C VAL A 232 -9.68 -23.18 14.73
N ASN A 233 -10.66 -22.35 14.40
CA ASN A 233 -10.46 -20.89 14.32
C ASN A 233 -10.61 -20.28 15.72
N GLY A 234 -9.77 -19.30 16.04
CA GLY A 234 -9.97 -18.44 17.20
C GLY A 234 -10.72 -17.20 16.76
N VAL A 235 -11.16 -16.40 17.73
CA VAL A 235 -12.14 -15.35 17.51
C VAL A 235 -11.68 -14.06 18.16
N PHE A 236 -11.54 -12.99 17.38
CA PHE A 236 -11.29 -11.65 17.89
C PHE A 236 -12.53 -11.04 18.55
N GLU A 237 -12.35 -10.04 19.41
CA GLU A 237 -13.44 -9.28 20.03
C GLU A 237 -14.49 -8.84 18.99
N GLY A 238 -15.75 -9.23 19.21
CA GLY A 238 -16.84 -9.02 18.26
C GLY A 238 -17.09 -10.18 17.28
N GLY A 239 -16.54 -11.38 17.52
CA GLY A 239 -16.99 -12.62 16.84
C GLY A 239 -16.26 -12.98 15.55
N ARG A 240 -15.07 -12.43 15.30
CA ARG A 240 -14.38 -12.51 13.99
C ARG A 240 -13.30 -13.61 13.96
N PRO A 241 -13.29 -14.54 12.99
CA PRO A 241 -12.33 -15.63 12.97
C PRO A 241 -10.89 -15.16 12.66
N LEU A 242 -9.92 -15.74 13.35
CA LEU A 242 -8.48 -15.61 13.11
C LEU A 242 -7.89 -16.99 12.87
N SER A 243 -6.94 -17.08 11.94
CA SER A 243 -6.19 -18.33 11.65
C SER A 243 -5.25 -18.71 12.80
N ALA A 244 -4.90 -20.00 12.89
CA ALA A 244 -3.93 -20.50 13.87
C ALA A 244 -2.59 -19.76 13.79
N GLU A 245 -2.13 -19.44 12.58
CA GLU A 245 -0.88 -18.73 12.35
C GLU A 245 -0.93 -17.27 12.82
N GLU A 246 -2.08 -16.60 12.66
CA GLU A 246 -2.28 -15.22 13.13
C GLU A 246 -2.33 -15.14 14.64
N ILE A 247 -3.04 -16.08 15.28
CA ILE A 247 -3.08 -16.14 16.75
C ILE A 247 -1.72 -16.52 17.31
N ALA A 248 -1.00 -17.49 16.72
CA ALA A 248 0.35 -17.85 17.15
C ALA A 248 1.32 -16.66 17.08
N MET A 249 1.21 -15.85 16.01
CA MET A 249 2.00 -14.62 15.87
C MET A 249 1.61 -13.55 16.90
N LEU A 250 0.31 -13.31 17.10
CA LEU A 250 -0.18 -12.35 18.10
C LEU A 250 0.26 -12.75 19.51
N VAL A 251 0.15 -14.05 19.82
CA VAL A 251 0.55 -14.61 21.10
C VAL A 251 2.01 -14.30 21.40
N CYS A 252 2.93 -14.27 20.42
CA CYS A 252 4.38 -14.09 20.65
C CYS A 252 4.76 -12.90 21.56
N ASP A 253 4.11 -11.75 21.46
CA ASP A 253 4.40 -10.57 22.30
C ASP A 253 3.22 -10.07 23.14
N SER A 254 2.12 -10.82 23.21
CA SER A 254 0.91 -10.41 23.92
C SER A 254 0.92 -10.78 25.39
N ARG A 255 0.31 -9.91 26.21
CA ARG A 255 -0.14 -10.25 27.56
C ARG A 255 -1.40 -11.10 27.46
N LEU A 256 -1.29 -12.38 27.79
CA LEU A 256 -2.43 -13.30 27.76
C LEU A 256 -3.14 -13.33 29.09
N GLN A 257 -4.48 -13.37 29.07
CA GLN A 257 -5.31 -13.80 30.20
C GLN A 257 -6.01 -15.09 29.81
N THR A 258 -6.08 -16.04 30.75
CA THR A 258 -6.78 -17.30 30.51
C THR A 258 -8.17 -17.22 31.11
N VAL A 259 -9.18 -17.59 30.34
CA VAL A 259 -10.54 -17.78 30.83
C VAL A 259 -10.82 -19.28 30.83
N PHE A 260 -11.27 -19.80 31.96
CA PHE A 260 -11.70 -21.19 32.10
C PHE A 260 -13.20 -21.25 31.86
N GLU A 261 -13.64 -22.13 30.96
CA GLU A 261 -15.04 -22.33 30.63
C GLU A 261 -15.42 -23.81 30.79
N GLU A 262 -16.61 -24.07 31.35
CA GLU A 262 -17.20 -25.41 31.46
C GLU A 262 -18.66 -25.34 31.04
N GLY A 263 -19.07 -26.13 30.03
CA GLY A 263 -20.44 -26.11 29.52
C GLY A 263 -20.90 -24.76 28.93
N GLY A 264 -19.97 -23.93 28.45
CA GLY A 264 -20.26 -22.58 27.93
C GLY A 264 -20.43 -21.50 28.99
N LEU A 265 -20.13 -21.80 30.26
CA LEU A 265 -20.10 -20.84 31.36
C LEU A 265 -18.66 -20.56 31.78
N VAL A 266 -18.32 -19.28 31.96
CA VAL A 266 -17.03 -18.87 32.52
C VAL A 266 -16.95 -19.29 33.99
N THR A 267 -16.09 -20.26 34.29
CA THR A 267 -15.90 -20.83 35.63
C THR A 267 -14.71 -20.20 36.36
N GLY A 268 -13.83 -19.50 35.67
CA GLY A 268 -12.72 -18.78 36.30
C GLY A 268 -11.92 -17.94 35.32
N ILE A 269 -11.14 -17.00 35.86
CA ILE A 269 -10.18 -16.20 35.09
C ILE A 269 -8.81 -16.39 35.74
N GLY A 270 -7.86 -16.92 34.97
CA GLY A 270 -6.45 -17.01 35.33
C GLY A 270 -5.73 -15.68 35.17
N SER A 271 -4.78 -15.39 36.05
CA SER A 271 -3.95 -14.20 35.96
C SER A 271 -3.06 -14.25 34.71
N ALA A 272 -2.64 -13.07 34.25
CA ALA A 272 -1.92 -12.95 33.00
C ALA A 272 -0.53 -13.61 33.06
N GLY A 273 -0.39 -14.82 32.54
CA GLY A 273 0.79 -15.67 32.73
C GLY A 273 1.96 -15.38 31.79
N ARG A 274 1.80 -14.48 30.82
CA ARG A 274 2.75 -14.29 29.73
C ARG A 274 3.07 -12.82 29.49
N LEU A 275 3.75 -12.20 30.45
CA LEU A 275 4.40 -10.91 30.25
C LEU A 275 5.91 -11.17 30.12
N ILE A 276 6.49 -10.94 28.93
CA ILE A 276 7.95 -10.87 28.81
C ILE A 276 8.39 -9.70 29.69
N SER A 277 8.90 -10.01 30.87
CA SER A 277 9.20 -8.98 31.86
C SER A 277 10.19 -7.97 31.29
N PRO A 278 10.16 -6.69 31.72
CA PRO A 278 11.15 -5.70 31.28
C PRO A 278 12.61 -6.13 31.52
N ASN A 279 12.85 -6.98 32.52
CA ASN A 279 14.19 -7.56 32.77
C ASN A 279 14.57 -8.58 31.70
N LEU A 280 13.65 -9.52 31.39
CA LEU A 280 13.83 -10.52 30.36
C LEU A 280 13.99 -9.87 28.98
N ARG A 281 13.16 -8.88 28.65
CA ARG A 281 13.25 -8.11 27.40
C ARG A 281 14.61 -7.43 27.25
N ARG A 282 15.11 -6.73 28.28
CA ARG A 282 16.43 -6.09 28.26
C ARG A 282 17.57 -7.09 28.11
N ALA A 283 17.48 -8.24 28.78
CA ALA A 283 18.48 -9.30 28.65
C ALA A 283 18.48 -9.89 27.24
N LEU A 284 17.29 -10.11 26.66
CA LEU A 284 17.11 -10.59 25.31
C LEU A 284 17.67 -9.61 24.28
N GLU A 285 17.32 -8.32 24.39
CA GLU A 285 17.86 -7.23 23.57
C GLU A 285 19.38 -7.18 23.61
N ARG A 286 19.97 -7.35 24.81
CA ARG A 286 21.43 -7.37 24.95
C ARG A 286 22.07 -8.59 24.28
N ARG A 287 21.50 -9.78 24.44
CA ARG A 287 21.99 -11.03 23.81
C ARG A 287 21.92 -10.91 22.28
N ASP A 288 20.78 -10.44 21.77
CA ASP A 288 20.49 -10.32 20.34
C ASP A 288 21.02 -9.02 19.72
N ARG A 289 21.80 -8.26 20.50
CA ARG A 289 22.50 -7.05 20.05
C ARG A 289 21.57 -5.98 19.48
N PHE A 290 20.39 -5.83 20.09
CA PHE A 290 19.37 -4.83 19.76
C PHE A 290 18.93 -4.87 18.29
N ARG A 291 18.94 -6.07 17.68
CA ARG A 291 18.55 -6.25 16.27
C ARG A 291 17.86 -7.57 16.05
N CYS A 292 17.19 -7.67 14.90
CA CYS A 292 16.71 -8.94 14.39
C CYS A 292 17.87 -9.92 14.23
N THR A 293 17.67 -11.14 14.71
CA THR A 293 18.66 -12.22 14.71
C THR A 293 18.82 -12.90 13.35
N PHE A 294 17.93 -12.65 12.39
CA PHE A 294 18.07 -13.16 11.04
C PHE A 294 19.38 -12.66 10.40
N PRO A 295 20.23 -13.56 9.88
CA PRO A 295 21.54 -13.16 9.38
C PRO A 295 21.45 -12.10 8.28
N GLY A 296 22.14 -10.98 8.46
CA GLY A 296 22.19 -9.88 7.50
C GLY A 296 21.00 -8.89 7.54
N CYS A 297 20.00 -9.10 8.40
CA CYS A 297 18.83 -8.21 8.44
C CYS A 297 19.16 -6.79 8.93
N GLY A 298 19.92 -6.67 10.03
CA GLY A 298 20.34 -5.39 10.59
C GLY A 298 19.22 -4.49 11.17
N ARG A 299 17.94 -4.91 11.10
CA ARG A 299 16.81 -4.12 11.62
C ARG A 299 16.90 -3.99 13.15
N GLN A 300 16.76 -2.77 13.66
CA GLN A 300 16.83 -2.44 15.10
C GLN A 300 15.50 -1.94 15.68
N ALA A 301 14.48 -1.73 14.85
CA ALA A 301 13.17 -1.21 15.25
C ALA A 301 12.07 -2.23 14.95
N HIS A 302 11.00 -2.18 15.75
CA HIS A 302 9.85 -3.11 15.74
C HIS A 302 10.28 -4.57 15.84
N LEU A 303 11.04 -4.87 16.89
CA LEU A 303 11.49 -6.22 17.20
C LEU A 303 10.50 -6.91 18.14
N HIS A 304 10.11 -8.12 17.73
CA HIS A 304 9.22 -9.05 18.40
C HIS A 304 10.07 -10.09 19.12
N ALA A 305 9.69 -10.49 20.33
CA ALA A 305 10.34 -11.58 21.05
C ALA A 305 9.60 -12.89 20.72
N HIS A 306 10.16 -13.64 19.79
CA HIS A 306 9.55 -14.85 19.27
C HIS A 306 9.97 -16.10 20.06
N HIS A 307 8.99 -16.96 20.37
CA HIS A 307 9.21 -18.26 21.02
C HIS A 307 9.62 -19.32 20.00
N ILE A 308 10.77 -19.96 20.22
CA ILE A 308 11.26 -21.04 19.35
C ILE A 308 10.41 -22.29 19.49
N VAL A 309 10.22 -22.76 20.73
CA VAL A 309 9.17 -23.71 21.07
C VAL A 309 7.93 -22.88 21.40
N PRO A 310 6.87 -22.93 20.56
CA PRO A 310 5.70 -22.10 20.75
C PRO A 310 5.08 -22.28 22.13
N TRP A 311 4.50 -21.22 22.66
CA TRP A 311 3.62 -21.33 23.83
C TRP A 311 2.35 -22.12 23.45
N PRO A 312 1.76 -22.94 24.36
CA PRO A 312 2.15 -23.18 25.77
C PRO A 312 3.22 -24.26 25.96
N LEU A 313 3.74 -24.83 24.87
CA LEU A 313 4.63 -25.98 24.91
C LEU A 313 6.05 -25.64 25.39
N GLY A 314 6.48 -24.37 25.23
CA GLY A 314 7.79 -23.88 25.62
C GLY A 314 7.77 -22.83 26.75
N PRO A 315 8.86 -22.70 27.52
CA PRO A 315 8.99 -21.68 28.58
C PRO A 315 9.15 -20.27 28.01
N THR A 316 8.88 -19.25 28.82
CA THR A 316 9.18 -17.84 28.49
C THR A 316 10.45 -17.40 29.20
N ASP A 317 11.60 -17.76 28.62
CA ASP A 317 12.94 -17.46 29.13
C ASP A 317 13.89 -17.08 27.99
N LEU A 318 15.14 -16.78 28.33
CA LEU A 318 16.13 -16.38 27.33
C LEU A 318 16.39 -17.51 26.33
N ASP A 319 16.48 -18.76 26.77
CA ASP A 319 16.91 -19.87 25.92
C ASP A 319 15.83 -20.31 24.91
N ASN A 320 14.59 -19.87 25.11
CA ASN A 320 13.48 -20.13 24.19
C ASN A 320 13.00 -18.88 23.39
N LEU A 321 13.61 -17.71 23.60
CA LEU A 321 13.20 -16.45 22.94
C LEU A 321 14.25 -15.95 21.96
N ALA A 322 13.85 -15.36 20.83
CA ALA A 322 14.73 -14.64 19.90
C ALA A 322 14.08 -13.35 19.36
N LEU A 323 14.87 -12.26 19.21
CA LEU A 323 14.39 -11.03 18.59
C LEU A 323 14.32 -11.14 17.07
N VAL A 324 13.13 -10.89 16.53
CA VAL A 324 12.87 -10.90 15.09
C VAL A 324 12.08 -9.65 14.68
N CYS A 325 12.36 -9.07 13.52
CA CYS A 325 11.52 -7.98 13.01
C CYS A 325 10.20 -8.53 12.46
N SER A 326 9.18 -7.68 12.28
CA SER A 326 7.85 -8.11 11.78
C SER A 326 7.92 -8.96 10.50
N PHE A 327 8.84 -8.64 9.59
CA PHE A 327 9.06 -9.41 8.36
C PHE A 327 9.55 -10.84 8.66
N HIS A 328 10.63 -10.98 9.44
CA HIS A 328 11.17 -12.30 9.78
C HIS A 328 10.26 -13.06 10.75
N HIS A 329 9.46 -12.37 11.55
CA HIS A 329 8.43 -12.99 12.38
C HIS A 329 7.34 -13.66 11.50
N ARG A 330 6.86 -12.95 10.47
CA ARG A 330 5.94 -13.51 9.47
C ARG A 330 6.59 -14.64 8.66
N LEU A 331 7.88 -14.52 8.35
CA LEU A 331 8.62 -15.57 7.63
C LEU A 331 8.63 -16.89 8.41
N ILE A 332 8.68 -16.85 9.74
CA ILE A 332 8.56 -18.04 10.59
C ILE A 332 7.14 -18.60 10.53
N HIS A 333 6.14 -17.79 10.93
CA HIS A 333 4.76 -18.27 11.08
C HIS A 333 4.06 -18.63 9.76
N LYS A 334 4.29 -17.84 8.70
CA LYS A 334 3.61 -18.03 7.40
C LYS A 334 4.54 -18.59 6.32
N GLY A 335 5.84 -18.36 6.45
CA GLY A 335 6.83 -18.86 5.49
C GLY A 335 7.44 -20.20 5.88
N GLY A 336 7.13 -20.74 7.06
CA GLY A 336 7.61 -22.05 7.54
C GLY A 336 9.09 -22.07 7.92
N TRP A 337 9.74 -20.92 8.11
CA TRP A 337 11.15 -20.90 8.54
C TRP A 337 11.29 -21.27 10.02
N HIS A 338 12.44 -21.84 10.39
CA HIS A 338 12.69 -22.30 11.75
C HIS A 338 13.93 -21.63 12.36
N ILE A 339 13.93 -21.48 13.68
CA ILE A 339 15.06 -20.96 14.47
C ILE A 339 15.41 -22.00 15.53
N VAL A 340 16.69 -22.16 15.82
CA VAL A 340 17.19 -22.90 16.99
C VAL A 340 18.18 -22.00 17.74
N ILE A 341 18.19 -22.05 19.07
CA ILE A 341 19.27 -21.43 19.87
C ILE A 341 20.30 -22.49 20.23
N LYS A 342 21.57 -22.20 19.93
CA LYS A 342 22.72 -23.02 20.28
C LYS A 342 23.84 -22.12 20.81
N ASP A 343 24.35 -22.42 21.99
CA ASP A 343 25.42 -21.65 22.65
C ASP A 343 25.13 -20.13 22.75
N GLY A 344 23.84 -19.78 22.94
CA GLY A 344 23.38 -18.39 23.01
C GLY A 344 23.33 -17.65 21.67
N MET A 345 23.54 -18.36 20.56
CA MET A 345 23.41 -17.85 19.19
C MET A 345 22.20 -18.49 18.49
N THR A 346 21.59 -17.76 17.56
CA THR A 346 20.45 -18.24 16.78
C THR A 346 20.92 -18.82 15.44
N ASP A 347 20.62 -20.09 15.20
CA ASP A 347 20.75 -20.74 13.91
C ASP A 347 19.39 -20.74 13.19
N TRP A 348 19.40 -20.35 11.92
CA TRP A 348 18.19 -20.30 11.09
C TRP A 348 18.15 -21.45 10.11
N PHE A 349 16.95 -21.94 9.83
CA PHE A 349 16.70 -23.03 8.90
C PHE A 349 15.57 -22.65 7.94
N ARG A 350 15.72 -23.13 6.70
CA ARG A 350 14.68 -23.03 5.68
C ARG A 350 13.47 -23.91 6.04
N PRO A 351 12.36 -23.82 5.29
CA PRO A 351 11.17 -24.62 5.56
C PRO A 351 11.39 -26.13 5.50
N ASP A 352 12.36 -26.58 4.73
CA ASP A 352 12.79 -27.98 4.62
C ASP A 352 13.79 -28.41 5.71
N TRP A 353 13.97 -27.60 6.76
CA TRP A 353 14.95 -27.79 7.83
C TRP A 353 16.41 -27.79 7.37
N THR A 354 16.71 -27.32 6.16
CA THR A 354 18.11 -27.13 5.75
C THR A 354 18.71 -25.90 6.43
N PRO A 355 19.94 -25.97 6.97
CA PRO A 355 20.59 -24.82 7.58
C PRO A 355 20.70 -23.65 6.61
N TYR A 356 20.28 -22.46 7.06
CA TYR A 356 20.52 -21.22 6.37
C TYR A 356 21.91 -20.69 6.74
N ILE A 357 22.86 -20.92 5.84
CA ILE A 357 24.22 -20.42 5.99
C ILE A 357 24.31 -19.08 5.24
N PRO A 358 24.48 -17.93 5.94
CA PRO A 358 24.75 -16.65 5.30
C PRO A 358 26.11 -16.74 4.59
N ARG A 359 26.09 -16.65 3.26
CA ARG A 359 27.28 -16.74 2.42
C ARG A 359 27.64 -15.37 1.84
N PRO A 360 28.92 -15.00 1.71
CA PRO A 360 29.51 -14.84 0.39
C PRO A 360 29.81 -16.25 -0.14
N GLY A 361 29.25 -16.65 -1.28
CA GLY A 361 29.53 -17.98 -1.82
C GLY A 361 31.03 -18.13 -2.07
N PRO A 362 31.64 -19.32 -1.93
CA PRO A 362 32.99 -19.51 -2.45
C PRO A 362 32.94 -19.17 -3.95
N LEU A 363 33.82 -18.27 -4.40
CA LEU A 363 34.06 -18.07 -5.83
C LEU A 363 34.30 -19.45 -6.42
N ALA A 364 33.45 -19.86 -7.37
CA ALA A 364 33.68 -21.08 -8.12
C ALA A 364 35.11 -21.03 -8.65
N ALA A 365 35.94 -22.00 -8.25
CA ALA A 365 37.25 -22.15 -8.85
C ALA A 365 37.03 -22.38 -10.34
N THR A 366 37.46 -21.43 -11.16
CA THR A 366 37.52 -21.59 -12.61
C THR A 366 38.49 -22.73 -12.91
N GLY A 367 37.93 -23.89 -13.26
CA GLY A 367 38.65 -25.02 -13.84
C GLY A 367 38.50 -25.01 -15.34
#